data_AF-A0A1F9ZCB3-F1
#
_entry.id   AF-A0A1F9ZCB3-F1
#
_cell.length_a   1.000
_cell.length_b   1.000
_cell.length_c   1.000
_cell.angle_alpha   90.00
_cell.angle_beta   90.00
_cell.angle_gamma   90.00
#
_symmetry.space_group_name_H-M   'P 1'
#
loop_
_entity.id
_entity.type
_entity.pdbx_description
1 polymer ?
#
loop_
_entity_poly.entity_id
_entity_poly.type
_entity_poly.pdbx_seq_one_letter_code
_entity_poly.pdbx_strand_id
1 'polypeptide(L)'
;MPGEKNAVLALLLSIVTGAGQLYNGESSKGRTFLVVGIVLFALSLVTVVLFVVSVPFWIYGLYDAYVRANAYNQGLRTTGRPPW
;
A
#
# COMPACT_ATOMS: atom_id res chain seq x y z
N MET A 1 -15.62 -13.84 5.39
CA MET A 1 -16.88 -13.12 5.67
C MET A 1 -17.20 -12.18 4.50
N PRO A 2 -18.48 -11.82 4.26
CA PRO A 2 -18.82 -10.79 3.27
C PRO A 2 -18.03 -9.50 3.57
N GLY A 3 -17.31 -8.96 2.58
CA GLY A 3 -16.53 -7.73 2.73
C GLY A 3 -15.04 -7.90 3.06
N GLU A 4 -14.52 -9.11 3.21
CA GLU A 4 -13.07 -9.34 3.32
C GLU A 4 -12.32 -8.91 2.05
N LYS A 5 -11.12 -8.38 2.26
CA LYS A 5 -10.18 -7.93 1.23
C LYS A 5 -9.24 -9.06 0.86
N ASN A 6 -8.87 -9.18 -0.42
CA ASN A 6 -7.84 -10.12 -0.82
C ASN A 6 -6.46 -9.48 -0.63
N ALA A 7 -5.68 -9.99 0.32
CA ALA A 7 -4.35 -9.44 0.63
C ALA A 7 -3.34 -9.60 -0.53
N VAL A 8 -3.45 -10.67 -1.31
CA VAL A 8 -2.64 -10.84 -2.53
C VAL A 8 -3.04 -9.81 -3.57
N LEU A 9 -4.33 -9.52 -3.72
CA LEU A 9 -4.78 -8.47 -4.63
C LEU A 9 -4.31 -7.08 -4.17
N ALA A 10 -4.35 -6.78 -2.87
CA ALA A 10 -3.82 -5.53 -2.32
C ALA A 10 -2.31 -5.39 -2.58
N LEU A 11 -1.55 -6.48 -2.46
CA LEU A 11 -0.13 -6.53 -2.81
C LEU A 11 0.09 -6.25 -4.30
N LEU A 12 -0.65 -6.94 -5.18
CA LEU A 12 -0.54 -6.76 -6.63
C LEU A 12 -0.93 -5.34 -7.07
N LEU A 13 -1.96 -4.75 -6.45
CA LEU A 13 -2.33 -3.36 -6.70
C LEU A 13 -1.22 -2.39 -6.29
N SER A 14 -0.47 -2.71 -5.23
CA SER A 14 0.62 -1.86 -4.71
C SER A 14 1.87 -1.81 -5.57
N ILE A 15 1.92 -2.60 -6.66
CA ILE A 15 2.90 -2.39 -7.73
C ILE A 15 2.85 -0.91 -8.18
N VAL A 16 1.63 -0.37 -8.31
CA VAL A 16 1.41 1.08 -8.36
C VAL A 16 1.36 1.60 -6.92
N THR A 17 2.40 2.35 -6.54
CA THR A 17 2.56 2.80 -5.15
C THR A 17 1.33 3.56 -4.65
N GLY A 18 0.76 3.12 -3.54
CA GLY A 18 -0.46 3.70 -2.94
C GLY A 18 -1.78 3.04 -3.35
N ALA A 19 -1.84 2.30 -4.46
CA ALA A 19 -3.11 1.73 -4.93
C ALA A 19 -3.63 0.58 -4.05
N GLY A 20 -2.77 -0.24 -3.44
CA GLY A 20 -3.22 -1.27 -2.49
C GLY A 20 -3.72 -0.68 -1.17
N GLN A 21 -3.13 0.41 -0.68
CA GLN A 21 -3.63 1.15 0.47
C GLN A 21 -5.02 1.75 0.19
N LEU A 22 -5.26 2.26 -1.02
CA LEU A 22 -6.60 2.71 -1.45
C LEU A 22 -7.61 1.55 -1.48
N TYR A 23 -7.22 0.39 -2.01
CA TYR A 23 -8.07 -0.81 -2.04
C TYR A 23 -8.48 -1.29 -0.64
N ASN A 24 -7.56 -1.18 0.32
CA ASN A 24 -7.82 -1.50 1.73
C ASN A 24 -8.76 -0.51 2.41
N GLY A 25 -9.11 0.61 1.77
CA GLY A 25 -9.95 1.67 2.36
C GLY A 25 -9.15 2.79 3.04
N GLU A 26 -7.81 2.67 3.13
CA GLU A 26 -6.94 3.67 3.76
C GLU A 26 -6.68 4.86 2.82
N SER A 27 -7.73 5.61 2.48
CA SER A 27 -7.69 6.67 1.47
C SER A 27 -6.62 7.74 1.73
N SER A 28 -6.42 8.13 3.00
CA SER A 28 -5.42 9.13 3.37
C SER A 28 -3.98 8.63 3.15
N LYS A 29 -3.69 7.40 3.58
CA LYS A 29 -2.36 6.79 3.36
C LYS A 29 -2.12 6.46 1.90
N GLY A 30 -3.12 5.93 1.19
CA GLY A 30 -2.98 5.63 -0.23
C GLY A 30 -2.61 6.86 -1.05
N ARG A 31 -3.25 8.01 -0.80
CA ARG A 31 -2.84 9.28 -1.41
C ARG A 31 -1.42 9.69 -1.05
N THR A 32 -1.04 9.53 0.23
CA THR A 32 0.33 9.86 0.68
C THR A 32 1.37 9.00 -0.01
N PHE A 33 1.17 7.68 -0.06
CA PHE A 33 2.05 6.75 -0.76
C PHE A 33 2.13 7.03 -2.26
N LEU A 34 1.01 7.42 -2.89
CA LEU A 34 0.98 7.74 -4.31
C LEU A 34 1.78 9.00 -4.62
N VAL A 35 1.61 10.08 -3.83
CA VAL A 35 2.39 11.32 -3.98
C VAL A 35 3.88 11.07 -3.74
N VAL A 36 4.24 10.40 -2.64
CA VAL A 36 5.64 10.11 -2.32
C VAL A 36 6.26 9.17 -3.35
N GLY A 37 5.52 8.16 -3.81
CA GLY A 37 5.95 7.23 -4.85
C GLY A 37 6.26 7.94 -6.17
N ILE A 38 5.41 8.87 -6.61
CA ILE A 38 5.65 9.68 -7.82
C ILE A 38 6.91 10.53 -7.65
N VAL A 39 7.08 11.20 -6.50
CA VAL A 39 8.26 12.02 -6.25
C VAL A 39 9.54 11.18 -6.27
N LEU A 40 9.55 10.04 -5.58
CA LEU A 40 10.69 9.13 -5.53
C LEU A 40 11.00 8.49 -6.89
N PHE A 41 9.98 8.23 -7.71
CA PHE A 41 10.16 7.78 -9.08
C PHE A 41 10.76 8.88 -9.96
N ALA A 42 10.28 10.12 -9.88
CA ALA A 42 10.85 11.23 -10.63
C ALA A 42 12.33 11.49 -10.23
N LEU A 43 12.62 11.45 -8.93
CA LEU A 43 13.97 11.63 -8.38
C LEU A 43 14.92 10.49 -8.77
N SER A 44 14.43 9.26 -8.90
CA SER A 44 15.27 8.12 -9.29
C SER A 44 15.79 8.21 -10.72
N LEU A 45 15.13 8.99 -11.58
CA LEU A 45 15.60 9.26 -12.95
C LEU A 45 16.82 10.19 -12.99
N VAL A 46 17.10 10.93 -11.90
CA VAL A 46 18.20 11.91 -11.86
C VAL A 46 19.53 11.23 -11.55
N THR A 47 19.57 10.29 -10.59
CA THR A 47 20.79 9.56 -10.24
C THR A 47 20.51 8.14 -9.76
N VAL A 48 21.48 7.24 -9.97
CA VAL A 48 21.42 5.85 -9.47
C VAL A 48 21.31 5.79 -7.95
N VAL A 49 21.92 6.71 -7.21
CA VAL A 49 21.83 6.77 -5.74
C VAL A 49 20.38 6.97 -5.30
N LEU A 50 19.65 7.88 -5.95
CA LEU A 50 18.24 8.12 -5.64
C LEU A 50 17.36 6.92 -6.02
N PHE A 51 17.69 6.22 -7.10
CA PHE A 51 17.03 4.95 -7.43
C PHE A 51 17.18 3.89 -6.33
N VAL A 52 18.38 3.73 -5.77
CA VAL A 52 18.63 2.80 -4.66
C VAL A 52 17.80 3.14 -3.42
N VAL A 53 17.53 4.42 -3.17
CA VAL A 53 16.66 4.87 -2.05
C VAL A 53 15.17 4.60 -2.33
N SER A 54 14.74 4.76 -3.59
CA SER A 54 13.34 4.57 -3.98
C SER A 54 12.89 3.10 -3.89
N VAL A 55 13.78 2.14 -4.11
CA VAL A 55 13.46 0.70 -4.10
C VAL A 55 12.99 0.19 -2.72
N PRO A 56 13.69 0.45 -1.60
CA PRO A 56 13.21 0.09 -0.26
C PRO A 56 11.85 0.69 0.08
N PHE A 57 11.60 1.95 -0.29
CA PHE A 57 10.30 2.58 -0.08
C PHE A 57 9.19 1.87 -0.85
N TRP A 58 9.46 1.51 -2.12
CA TRP A 58 8.51 0.76 -2.94
C TRP A 58 8.18 -0.60 -2.32
N ILE A 59 9.21 -1.37 -1.91
CA ILE A 59 9.03 -2.67 -1.24
C ILE A 59 8.24 -2.51 0.06
N TYR A 60 8.52 -1.46 0.85
CA TYR A 60 7.76 -1.16 2.05
C TYR A 60 6.28 -0.90 1.74
N GLY A 61 5.97 -0.17 0.67
CA GLY A 61 4.59 0.06 0.23
C GLY A 61 3.84 -1.22 -0.13
N LEU A 62 4.51 -2.18 -0.78
CA LEU A 62 3.95 -3.51 -1.06
C LEU A 62 3.65 -4.28 0.23
N TYR A 63 4.62 -4.34 1.14
CA TYR A 63 4.48 -5.01 2.43
C TYR A 63 3.37 -4.39 3.28
N ASP A 64 3.34 -3.06 3.38
CA ASP A 64 2.35 -2.30 4.14
C ASP A 64 0.93 -2.59 3.65
N ALA A 65 0.70 -2.60 2.33
CA ALA A 65 -0.62 -2.92 1.77
C ALA A 65 -1.05 -4.36 2.05
N TYR A 66 -0.13 -5.33 1.98
CA TYR A 66 -0.42 -6.72 2.30
C TYR A 66 -0.81 -6.89 3.78
N VAL A 67 0.00 -6.36 4.69
CA VAL A 67 -0.24 -6.46 6.14
C VAL A 67 -1.53 -5.75 6.52
N ARG A 68 -1.81 -4.58 5.93
CA ARG A 68 -3.04 -3.82 6.18
C ARG A 68 -4.29 -4.53 5.69
N ALA A 69 -4.22 -5.22 4.54
CA ALA A 69 -5.33 -6.04 4.08
C ALA A 69 -5.64 -7.18 5.06
N ASN A 70 -4.61 -7.82 5.60
CA ASN A 70 -4.78 -8.84 6.64
C ASN A 70 -5.33 -8.25 7.95
N ALA A 71 -4.85 -7.08 8.37
CA ALA A 71 -5.34 -6.38 9.55
C ALA A 71 -6.82 -5.97 9.39
N TYR A 72 -7.21 -5.50 8.20
CA TYR A 72 -8.59 -5.21 7.85
C TYR A 72 -9.48 -6.44 8.03
N ASN A 73 -9.07 -7.58 7.47
CA ASN A 73 -9.81 -8.82 7.58
C ASN A 73 -9.91 -9.32 9.02
N GLN A 74 -8.85 -9.18 9.81
CA GLN A 74 -8.86 -9.53 11.22
C GLN A 74 -9.85 -8.67 12.01
N GLY A 75 -9.83 -7.35 11.82
CA GLY A 75 -10.78 -6.43 12.48
C GLY A 75 -12.23 -6.74 12.09
N LEU A 76 -12.47 -7.02 10.81
CA LEU A 76 -13.80 -7.42 10.32
C LEU A 76 -14.28 -8.73 10.95
N ARG A 77 -13.38 -9.71 11.13
CA ARG A 77 -13.71 -11.01 11.75
C ARG A 77 -13.99 -10.92 13.24
N THR A 78 -13.29 -10.04 13.96
CA THR A 78 -13.43 -9.92 15.42
C THR A 78 -14.58 -9.01 15.83
N THR A 79 -14.78 -7.90 15.11
CA THR A 79 -15.77 -6.87 15.48
C THR A 79 -17.01 -6.87 14.60
N GLY A 80 -16.98 -7.56 13.46
CA GLY A 80 -18.03 -7.47 12.43
C GLY A 80 -18.02 -6.14 11.67
N ARG A 81 -17.04 -5.26 11.90
CA ARG A 81 -16.92 -3.94 11.29
C ARG A 81 -15.51 -3.70 10.73
N PRO A 82 -15.37 -2.92 9.65
CA PRO A 82 -14.06 -2.55 9.14
C PRO A 82 -13.33 -1.62 10.12
N PRO A 83 -11.99 -1.74 10.25
CA PRO A 83 -11.22 -0.94 11.20
C PRO A 83 -11.02 0.53 10.80
N TRP A 84 -11.33 0.91 9.56
CA TRP A 84 -11.34 2.27 9.03
C TRP A 84 -12.29 2.39 7.84
#